data_AF-B3G296-F1
#
_entry.id   AF-B3G296-F1
#
_cell.length_a   1.000
_cell.length_b   1.000
_cell.length_c   1.000
_cell.angle_alpha   90.00
_cell.angle_beta   90.00
_cell.angle_gamma   90.00
#
_symmetry.space_group_name_H-M   'P 1'
#
loop_
_entity.id
_entity.type
_entity.pdbx_description
1 polymer ?
#
loop_
_entity_poly.entity_id
_entity_poly.type
_entity_poly.pdbx_seq_one_letter_code
_entity_poly.pdbx_strand_id
1 'polypeptide(L)'
;MAAWKYLRLRIMLGLMLSAARTIRRLRAARNIGPIMRKPDPLPVPQHLIDQATLYAPSRDPLDAVCYVLNDYPKLVADIRHLRRRLADLDQEGADMDVRIEALQSACRAILEL
;
A
#
# COMPACT_ATOMS: atom_id res chain seq x y z
N MET A 1 -1.99 -9.93 -52.58
CA MET A 1 -2.24 -10.51 -51.23
C MET A 1 -2.14 -9.52 -50.05
N ALA A 2 -1.78 -8.25 -50.24
CA ALA A 2 -1.62 -7.28 -49.13
C ALA A 2 -2.91 -6.53 -48.71
N ALA A 3 -3.86 -6.32 -49.63
CA ALA A 3 -5.06 -5.51 -49.39
C ALA A 3 -6.02 -6.10 -48.33
N TRP A 4 -6.10 -7.44 -48.24
CA TRP A 4 -6.95 -8.14 -47.27
C TRP A 4 -6.46 -7.99 -45.82
N LYS A 5 -5.13 -7.88 -45.61
CA LYS A 5 -4.56 -7.67 -44.27
C LYS A 5 -4.90 -6.28 -43.73
N TYR A 6 -4.86 -5.25 -44.58
CA TYR A 6 -5.24 -3.88 -44.21
C TYR A 6 -6.72 -3.75 -43.86
N LEU A 7 -7.61 -4.40 -44.62
CA LEU A 7 -9.04 -4.36 -44.34
C LEU A 7 -9.37 -5.00 -42.98
N ARG A 8 -8.74 -6.13 -42.67
CA ARG A 8 -8.94 -6.85 -41.40
C ARG A 8 -8.39 -6.09 -40.20
N LEU A 9 -7.24 -5.42 -40.35
CA LEU A 9 -6.65 -4.57 -39.32
C LEU A 9 -7.54 -3.35 -39.02
N ARG A 10 -8.14 -2.75 -40.05
CA ARG A 10 -9.02 -1.57 -39.91
C ARG A 10 -10.34 -1.90 -39.20
N ILE A 11 -10.90 -3.09 -39.45
CA ILE A 11 -12.10 -3.58 -38.77
C ILE A 11 -11.81 -3.86 -37.29
N MET A 12 -10.68 -4.51 -36.97
CA MET A 12 -10.29 -4.75 -35.58
C MET A 12 -10.05 -3.46 -34.79
N LEU A 13 -9.38 -2.48 -35.39
CA LEU A 13 -9.14 -1.18 -34.76
C LEU A 13 -10.46 -0.45 -34.46
N GLY A 14 -11.41 -0.50 -35.40
CA GLY A 14 -12.76 0.07 -35.22
C GLY A 14 -13.55 -0.58 -34.08
N LEU A 15 -13.47 -1.91 -33.96
CA LEU A 15 -14.09 -2.66 -32.86
C LEU A 15 -13.47 -2.33 -31.50
N MET A 16 -12.14 -2.24 -31.42
CA MET A 16 -11.43 -1.87 -30.18
C MET A 16 -11.77 -0.44 -29.72
N LEU A 17 -11.83 0.52 -30.66
CA LEU A 17 -12.21 1.91 -30.38
C LEU A 17 -13.68 2.04 -29.96
N SER A 18 -14.57 1.17 -30.45
CA SER A 18 -15.96 1.10 -30.02
C SER A 18 -16.08 0.52 -28.61
N ALA A 19 -15.43 -0.61 -28.35
CA ALA A 19 -15.39 -1.25 -27.03
C ALA A 19 -14.83 -0.32 -25.96
N ALA A 20 -13.74 0.40 -26.26
CA ALA A 20 -13.15 1.39 -25.35
C ALA A 20 -14.11 2.55 -25.02
N ARG A 21 -14.92 3.00 -25.99
CA ARG A 21 -15.95 4.03 -25.74
C ARG A 21 -17.09 3.50 -24.87
N THR A 22 -17.50 2.26 -25.04
CA THR A 22 -18.54 1.62 -24.22
C THR A 22 -18.07 1.42 -22.78
N ILE A 23 -16.82 0.96 -22.58
CA ILE A 23 -16.21 0.82 -21.25
C ILE A 23 -16.10 2.18 -20.54
N ARG A 24 -15.75 3.25 -21.28
CA ARG A 24 -15.69 4.62 -20.73
C ARG A 24 -17.08 5.12 -20.30
N ARG A 25 -18.14 4.84 -21.07
CA ARG A 25 -19.53 5.21 -20.72
C ARG A 25 -20.04 4.44 -19.50
N LEU A 26 -19.73 3.15 -19.40
CA LEU A 26 -20.08 2.34 -18.23
C LEU A 26 -19.34 2.78 -16.96
N ARG A 27 -18.10 3.25 -17.07
CA ARG A 27 -17.35 3.83 -15.95
C ARG A 27 -17.94 5.18 -15.48
N ALA A 28 -18.44 6.01 -16.39
CA ALA A 28 -19.11 7.27 -16.04
C ALA A 28 -20.46 7.06 -15.33
N ALA A 29 -21.19 5.99 -15.66
CA ALA A 29 -22.44 5.61 -14.99
C ALA A 29 -22.22 4.96 -13.61
N ARG A 30 -20.98 4.60 -13.26
CA ARG A 30 -20.58 4.06 -11.95
C ARG A 30 -20.07 5.15 -11.00
N ASN A 31 -20.55 6.39 -11.13
CA ASN A 31 -20.42 7.40 -10.09
C ASN A 31 -21.58 7.23 -9.10
N ILE A 32 -21.51 6.14 -8.33
CA ILE A 32 -22.26 6.04 -7.08
C ILE A 32 -21.47 6.91 -6.11
N GLY A 33 -21.82 8.20 -6.02
CA GLY A 33 -21.33 9.04 -4.94
C GLY A 33 -21.61 8.31 -3.61
N PRO A 34 -20.71 8.38 -2.62
CA PRO A 34 -20.95 7.69 -1.36
C PRO A 34 -22.31 8.14 -0.83
N ILE A 35 -23.22 7.20 -0.62
CA ILE A 35 -24.43 7.44 0.15
C ILE A 35 -23.90 7.73 1.56
N MET A 36 -23.63 8.99 1.84
CA MET A 36 -23.15 9.44 3.14
C MET A 36 -24.34 9.35 4.09
N ARG A 37 -24.62 8.12 4.56
CA ARG A 37 -25.48 7.88 5.70
C ARG A 37 -24.83 8.60 6.86
N LYS A 38 -25.58 9.50 7.52
CA LYS A 38 -25.16 10.01 8.82
C LYS A 38 -24.97 8.79 9.72
N PRO A 39 -23.77 8.56 10.28
CA PRO A 39 -23.56 7.44 11.16
C PRO A 39 -24.50 7.60 12.36
N ASP A 40 -25.14 6.51 12.77
CA ASP A 40 -25.87 6.50 14.04
C ASP A 40 -24.89 6.92 15.15
N PRO A 41 -25.30 7.80 16.08
CA PRO A 41 -24.43 8.22 17.16
C PRO A 41 -24.12 7.02 18.04
N LEU A 42 -22.93 6.44 17.84
CA LEU A 42 -22.40 5.38 18.68
C LEU A 42 -21.84 6.04 19.94
N PRO A 43 -22.39 5.76 21.14
CA PRO A 43 -21.81 6.26 22.38
C PRO A 43 -20.41 5.67 22.54
N VAL A 44 -19.40 6.53 22.59
CA VAL A 44 -18.00 6.11 22.80
C VAL A 44 -17.84 5.73 24.28
N PRO A 45 -17.37 4.51 24.60
CA PRO A 45 -17.10 4.12 25.98
C PRO A 45 -16.10 5.06 26.66
N GLN A 46 -16.37 5.43 27.92
CA GLN A 46 -15.54 6.39 28.67
C GLN A 46 -14.06 5.98 28.75
N HIS A 47 -13.77 4.69 28.95
CA HIS A 47 -12.38 4.20 29.03
C HIS A 47 -11.56 4.48 27.76
N LEU A 48 -12.19 4.52 26.57
CA LEU A 48 -11.52 4.85 25.32
C LEU A 48 -11.22 6.35 25.23
N ILE A 49 -12.11 7.17 25.77
CA ILE A 49 -11.92 8.61 25.89
C ILE A 49 -10.74 8.89 26.83
N ASP A 50 -10.73 8.26 28.01
CA ASP A 50 -9.64 8.40 28.98
C ASP A 50 -8.29 8.01 28.36
N GLN A 51 -8.25 6.90 27.60
CA GLN A 51 -7.06 6.49 26.86
C GLN A 51 -6.62 7.52 25.81
N ALA A 52 -7.56 8.07 25.03
CA ALA A 52 -7.22 9.09 24.04
C ALA A 52 -6.66 10.36 24.70
N THR A 53 -7.21 10.76 25.85
CA THR A 53 -6.70 11.89 26.63
C THR A 53 -5.28 11.66 27.15
N LEU A 54 -4.86 10.41 27.42
CA LEU A 54 -3.45 10.13 27.75
C LEU A 54 -2.49 10.50 26.62
N TYR A 55 -2.90 10.34 25.35
CA TYR A 55 -2.09 10.70 24.19
C TYR A 55 -2.18 12.18 23.84
N ALA A 56 -3.21 12.89 24.31
CA ALA A 56 -3.41 14.32 24.07
C ALA A 56 -4.03 15.03 25.29
N PRO A 57 -3.25 15.25 26.37
CA PRO A 57 -3.76 15.66 27.68
C PRO A 57 -4.28 17.10 27.75
N SER A 58 -3.91 17.96 26.80
CA SER A 58 -4.33 19.37 26.73
C SER A 58 -5.58 19.59 25.87
N ARG A 59 -6.17 18.52 25.30
CA ARG A 59 -7.31 18.60 24.39
C ARG A 59 -8.62 18.29 25.12
N ASP A 60 -9.71 18.86 24.60
CA ASP A 60 -11.05 18.39 24.93
C ASP A 60 -11.16 16.88 24.64
N PRO A 61 -11.94 16.09 25.40
CA PRO A 61 -12.02 14.66 25.22
C PRO A 61 -12.39 14.23 23.79
N LEU A 62 -13.25 14.98 23.10
CA LEU A 62 -13.59 14.71 21.70
C LEU A 62 -12.41 15.00 20.77
N ASP A 63 -11.70 16.11 20.99
CA ASP A 63 -10.52 16.49 20.21
C ASP A 63 -9.36 15.51 20.40
N ALA A 64 -9.22 14.93 21.59
CA ALA A 64 -8.24 13.88 21.88
C ALA A 64 -8.53 12.60 21.06
N VAL A 65 -9.79 12.15 21.06
CA VAL A 65 -10.22 10.99 20.25
C VAL A 65 -10.03 11.25 18.76
N CYS A 66 -10.46 12.41 18.27
CA CYS A 66 -10.28 12.81 16.87
C CYS A 66 -8.80 12.86 16.49
N TYR A 67 -7.92 13.38 17.37
CA TYR A 67 -6.48 13.40 17.13
C TYR A 67 -5.91 11.99 16.93
N VAL A 68 -6.23 11.06 17.83
CA VAL A 68 -5.74 9.67 17.74
C VAL A 68 -6.25 8.98 16.47
N LEU A 69 -7.53 9.13 16.14
CA LEU A 69 -8.12 8.50 14.95
C LEU A 69 -7.56 9.07 13.64
N ASN A 70 -7.28 10.37 13.60
CA ASN A 70 -6.69 11.01 12.43
C ASN A 70 -5.22 10.59 12.23
N ASP A 71 -4.47 10.36 13.30
CA ASP A 71 -3.05 9.98 13.22
C ASP A 71 -2.85 8.47 12.98
N TYR A 72 -3.80 7.63 13.40
CA TYR A 72 -3.69 6.17 13.31
C TYR A 72 -3.32 5.62 11.91
N PRO A 73 -3.92 6.08 10.79
CA PRO A 73 -3.54 5.60 9.46
C PRO A 73 -2.07 5.88 9.11
N LYS A 74 -1.55 7.03 9.55
CA LYS A 74 -0.15 7.41 9.35
C LYS A 74 0.77 6.49 10.15
N LEU A 75 0.46 6.28 11.43
CA LEU A 75 1.21 5.35 12.29
C LEU A 75 1.27 3.93 11.69
N VAL A 76 0.15 3.41 11.19
CA VAL A 76 0.10 2.09 10.53
C VAL A 76 0.96 2.05 9.27
N ALA A 77 0.94 3.12 8.46
CA ALA A 77 1.77 3.23 7.27
C ALA A 77 3.27 3.24 7.62
N ASP A 78 3.65 4.00 8.65
CA ASP A 78 5.02 4.10 9.13
C ASP A 78 5.51 2.75 9.67
N ILE A 79 4.71 2.05 10.47
CA ILE A 79 5.04 0.70 10.96
C ILE A 79 5.20 -0.29 9.80
N ARG A 80 4.32 -0.25 8.80
CA ARG A 80 4.44 -1.13 7.61
C ARG A 80 5.71 -0.82 6.83
N HIS A 81 6.10 0.44 6.74
CA HIS A 81 7.35 0.85 6.09
C HIS A 81 8.57 0.36 6.88
N LEU A 82 8.59 0.56 8.20
CA LEU A 82 9.67 0.09 9.06
C LEU A 82 9.83 -1.43 9.01
N ARG A 83 8.73 -2.19 9.02
CA ARG A 83 8.76 -3.65 8.89
C ARG A 83 9.38 -4.13 7.58
N ARG A 84 9.14 -3.42 6.46
CA ARG A 84 9.77 -3.73 5.17
C ARG A 84 11.28 -3.46 5.23
N ARG A 85 11.67 -2.29 5.74
CA ARG A 85 13.09 -1.93 5.90
C ARG A 85 13.83 -2.90 6.82
N LEU A 86 13.19 -3.39 7.87
CA LEU A 86 13.80 -4.39 8.75
C LEU A 86 14.03 -5.71 8.00
N ALA A 87 13.05 -6.17 7.23
CA ALA A 87 13.21 -7.38 6.42
C ALA A 87 14.31 -7.22 5.35
N ASP A 88 14.46 -6.04 4.76
CA ASP A 88 15.56 -5.75 3.83
C ASP A 88 16.92 -5.85 4.54
N LEU A 89 17.06 -5.27 5.74
CA LEU A 89 18.29 -5.36 6.54
C LEU A 89 18.61 -6.78 6.99
N ASP A 90 17.60 -7.56 7.38
CA ASP A 90 17.77 -8.97 7.75
C ASP A 90 18.32 -9.78 6.57
N GLN A 91 17.82 -9.52 5.35
CA GLN A 91 18.31 -10.16 4.13
C GLN A 91 19.73 -9.70 3.80
N GLU A 92 20.02 -8.40 3.88
CA GLU A 92 21.37 -7.87 3.66
C GLU A 92 22.38 -8.47 4.66
N GLY A 93 21.98 -8.65 5.91
CA GLY A 93 22.78 -9.32 6.94
C GLY A 93 23.11 -10.76 6.56
N ALA A 94 22.10 -11.54 6.18
CA ALA A 94 22.29 -12.93 5.75
C ALA A 94 23.20 -13.04 4.51
N ASP A 95 23.02 -12.15 3.53
CA ASP A 95 23.87 -12.11 2.33
C ASP A 95 25.33 -11.76 2.67
N MET A 96 25.55 -10.88 3.66
CA MET A 96 26.88 -10.50 4.12
C MET A 96 27.56 -11.65 4.85
N ASP A 97 26.84 -12.38 5.71
CA ASP A 97 27.37 -13.55 6.41
C ASP A 97 27.86 -14.63 5.43
N VAL A 98 27.08 -14.92 4.39
CA VAL A 98 27.48 -15.86 3.32
C VAL A 98 28.77 -15.40 2.62
N ARG A 99 28.90 -14.10 2.33
CA ARG A 99 30.11 -13.55 1.70
C ARG A 99 31.33 -13.63 2.61
N ILE A 100 31.15 -13.36 3.89
CA ILE A 100 32.21 -13.45 4.90
C ILE A 100 32.69 -14.89 5.02
N GLU A 101 31.76 -15.85 5.06
CA GLU A 101 32.10 -17.28 5.14
C GLU A 101 32.89 -17.73 3.91
N ALA A 102 32.45 -17.33 2.70
CA ALA A 102 33.17 -17.62 1.46
C ALA A 102 34.58 -17.01 1.45
N LEU A 103 34.73 -15.76 1.92
CA LEU A 103 36.03 -15.10 2.03
C LEU A 103 36.94 -15.80 3.03
N GLN A 104 36.41 -16.19 4.20
CA GLN A 104 37.18 -16.94 5.20
C GLN A 104 37.65 -18.28 4.65
N SER A 105 36.79 -19.01 3.94
CA SER A 105 37.15 -20.26 3.29
C SER A 105 38.27 -20.05 2.26
N ALA A 106 38.20 -18.99 1.45
CA ALA A 106 39.23 -18.67 0.46
C ALA A 106 40.57 -18.33 1.15
N CYS A 107 40.54 -17.52 2.21
CA CYS A 107 41.75 -17.18 2.96
C CYS A 107 42.39 -18.42 3.61
N ARG A 108 41.58 -19.34 4.18
CA ARG A 108 42.09 -20.61 4.72
C ARG A 108 42.73 -21.47 3.63
N ALA A 109 42.08 -21.60 2.48
CA ALA A 109 42.63 -22.34 1.35
C ALA A 109 43.97 -21.77 0.88
N ILE A 110 44.17 -20.45 0.93
CA ILE A 110 45.45 -19.81 0.59
C ILE A 110 46.54 -20.09 1.63
N LEU A 111 46.19 -20.16 2.92
CA LEU A 111 47.15 -20.38 4.01
C LEU A 111 47.53 -21.85 4.21
N GLU A 112 46.68 -22.78 3.78
CA GLU A 112 46.95 -24.22 3.80
C GLU A 112 47.75 -24.71 2.58
N LEU A 113 48.10 -23.81 1.65
CA LEU A 113 49.03 -24.02 0.54
C LEU A 113 50.47 -23.70 0.96
#